data_AF-A0A8H5C6G7-F1
#
_entry.id   AF-A0A8H5C6G7-F1
#
_cell.length_a   1.000
_cell.length_b   1.000
_cell.length_c   1.000
_cell.angle_alpha   90.00
_cell.angle_beta   90.00
_cell.angle_gamma   90.00
#
_symmetry.space_group_name_H-M   'P 1'
#
loop_
_entity.id
_entity.type
_entity.pdbx_description
1 polymer ?
#
loop_
_entity_poly.entity_id
_entity_poly.type
_entity_poly.pdbx_seq_one_letter_code
_entity_poly.pdbx_strand_id
1 'polypeptide(L)'
;MFNQSGSRRWTHFRSALQLAVQRSAHKWTFEDFAECFPLYVEEDKNSASATFNSISDYIEAQNIRDLDKLFKEDYNVQESIDILHKIVQDAKERKARGEVRKDAWRENLNPRTSVCAKTIPVLEKDVARLKKQLEEAEELNQELQRQLQEVTGETDEVNQQALDIVRQLDLACEEWQKIPQEEIEGWTVENLESLKPPVRA
;
A
#
# COMPACT_ATOMS: atom_id res chain seq x y z
N MET A 1 36.59 13.06 18.15
CA MET A 1 36.01 12.59 16.87
C MET A 1 34.50 12.71 16.99
N PHE A 2 33.88 13.68 16.30
CA PHE A 2 32.43 13.90 16.40
C PHE A 2 31.71 12.94 15.45
N ASN A 3 30.88 12.06 16.01
CA ASN A 3 29.98 11.22 15.22
C ASN A 3 29.14 12.11 14.31
N GLN A 4 29.36 12.00 12.99
CA GLN A 4 28.57 12.66 11.94
C GLN A 4 27.24 11.91 11.73
N SER A 5 26.49 11.71 12.81
CA SER A 5 25.16 11.11 12.73
C SER A 5 24.14 12.24 12.51
N GLY A 6 24.05 12.79 11.30
CA GLY A 6 23.00 13.75 10.92
C GLY A 6 23.29 14.49 9.62
N SER A 7 22.31 15.25 9.12
CA SER A 7 22.46 16.01 7.87
C SER A 7 23.50 17.13 7.98
N ARG A 8 24.00 17.60 6.83
CA ARG A 8 24.90 18.77 6.77
C ARG A 8 24.31 19.99 7.48
N ARG A 9 22.99 20.18 7.40
CA ARG A 9 22.29 21.28 8.08
C ARG A 9 22.35 21.13 9.60
N TRP A 10 22.15 19.92 10.11
CA TRP A 10 22.29 19.61 11.54
C TRP A 10 23.72 19.87 12.03
N THR A 11 24.74 19.44 11.28
CA THR A 11 26.13 19.70 11.67
C THR A 11 26.42 21.19 11.80
N HIS A 12 26.00 22.00 10.83
CA HIS A 12 26.19 23.46 10.88
C HIS A 12 25.41 24.11 12.03
N PHE A 13 24.17 23.68 12.27
CA PHE A 13 23.35 24.18 13.37
C PHE A 13 24.01 23.87 14.72
N ARG A 14 24.38 22.61 14.95
CA ARG A 14 25.02 22.17 16.20
C ARG A 14 26.37 22.85 16.42
N SER A 15 27.21 22.98 15.38
CA SER A 15 28.51 23.64 15.50
C SER A 15 28.39 25.12 15.83
N ALA A 16 27.44 25.83 15.20
CA ALA A 16 27.23 27.25 15.47
C ALA A 16 26.72 27.49 16.90
N LEU A 17 25.83 26.61 17.36
CA LEU A 17 25.29 26.67 18.72
C LEU A 17 26.36 26.35 19.78
N GLN A 18 27.16 25.32 19.57
CA GLN A 18 28.30 25.00 20.46
C GLN A 18 29.27 26.18 20.55
N LEU A 19 29.59 26.81 19.42
CA LEU A 19 30.44 28.00 19.40
C LEU A 19 29.82 29.17 20.18
N ALA A 20 28.50 29.36 20.09
CA ALA A 20 27.80 30.39 20.83
C ALA A 20 27.85 30.13 22.35
N VAL A 21 27.66 28.87 22.78
CA VAL A 21 27.77 28.47 24.19
C VAL A 21 29.19 28.75 24.70
N GLN A 22 30.22 28.31 23.99
CA GLN A 22 31.62 28.55 24.35
C GLN A 22 31.94 30.04 24.49
N ARG A 23 31.50 30.84 23.51
CA ARG A 23 31.70 32.30 23.54
C ARG A 23 30.95 32.98 24.68
N SER A 24 29.77 32.46 25.04
CA SER A 24 28.98 33.03 26.15
C SER A 24 29.56 32.69 27.52
N ALA A 25 30.03 31.45 27.70
CA ALA A 25 30.64 30.99 28.95
C ALA A 25 31.96 31.72 29.25
N HIS A 26 32.73 32.06 28.21
CA HIS A 26 34.02 32.76 28.32
C HIS A 26 33.98 34.23 27.89
N LYS A 27 32.80 34.86 27.84
CA LYS A 27 32.69 36.28 27.47
C LYS A 27 33.33 37.21 28.50
N TRP A 28 33.29 36.80 29.75
CA TRP A 28 33.86 37.50 30.89
C TRP A 28 35.23 36.89 31.18
N THR A 29 36.18 37.76 31.52
CA THR A 29 37.57 37.43 31.74
C THR A 29 37.87 37.32 33.24
N PHE A 30 39.04 36.78 33.57
CA PHE A 30 39.51 36.80 34.95
C PHE A 30 39.72 38.24 35.47
N GLU A 31 39.99 39.21 34.59
CA GLU A 31 40.10 40.63 34.95
C GLU A 31 38.74 41.18 35.41
N ASP A 32 37.66 40.89 34.67
CA ASP A 32 36.29 41.26 35.06
C ASP A 32 35.89 40.64 36.42
N PHE A 33 36.33 39.40 36.66
CA PHE A 33 36.12 38.72 37.94
C PHE A 33 36.90 39.37 39.08
N ALA A 34 38.15 39.78 38.83
CA ALA A 34 39.00 40.43 39.82
C ALA A 34 38.51 41.85 40.18
N GLU A 35 37.93 42.58 39.23
CA GLU A 35 37.28 43.87 39.49
C GLU A 35 36.07 43.72 40.42
N CYS A 36 35.31 42.63 40.27
CA CYS A 36 34.12 42.38 41.09
C CYS A 36 34.44 41.78 42.47
N PHE A 37 35.57 41.04 42.59
CA PHE A 37 35.98 40.36 43.82
C PHE A 37 37.45 40.64 44.20
N PRO A 38 37.84 41.92 44.37
CA PRO A 38 39.25 42.30 44.53
C PRO A 38 39.88 41.71 45.80
N LEU A 39 39.17 41.77 46.94
CA LEU A 39 39.66 41.25 48.22
C LEU A 39 39.95 39.74 48.18
N TYR A 40 39.12 38.97 47.47
CA TYR A 40 39.29 37.52 47.33
C TYR A 40 40.48 37.17 46.44
N VAL A 41 40.69 37.93 45.37
CA VAL A 41 41.85 37.75 44.46
C VAL A 41 43.16 38.15 45.13
N GLU A 42 43.15 39.19 45.97
CA GLU A 42 44.30 39.62 46.76
C GLU A 42 44.70 38.58 47.82
N GLU A 43 43.73 37.94 48.46
CA GLU A 43 43.96 36.92 49.49
C GLU A 43 44.49 35.59 48.90
N ASP A 44 43.85 35.08 47.84
CA ASP A 44 44.30 33.86 47.16
C ASP A 44 43.93 33.87 45.67
N LYS A 45 44.87 34.39 44.86
CA LYS A 45 44.75 34.44 43.40
C LYS A 45 44.59 33.05 42.76
N ASN A 46 45.21 32.01 43.34
CA ASN A 46 45.17 30.67 42.76
C ASN A 46 43.78 30.05 42.95
N SER A 47 43.23 30.16 44.15
CA SER A 47 41.86 29.72 44.44
C SER A 47 40.82 30.53 43.65
N ALA A 48 41.00 31.85 43.55
CA ALA A 48 40.12 32.71 42.75
C ALA A 48 40.13 32.33 41.26
N SER A 49 41.31 32.07 40.69
CA SER A 49 41.42 31.61 39.29
C SER A 49 40.82 30.22 39.07
N ALA A 50 40.98 29.31 40.03
CA ALA A 50 40.37 27.99 39.97
C ALA A 50 38.83 28.08 40.00
N THR A 51 38.29 28.91 40.89
CA THR A 51 36.85 29.19 40.98
C THR A 51 36.31 29.78 39.68
N PHE A 52 36.97 30.79 39.10
CA PHE A 52 36.57 31.39 37.82
C PHE A 52 36.49 30.36 36.69
N ASN A 53 37.52 29.54 36.53
CA ASN A 53 37.55 28.50 35.50
C ASN A 53 36.46 27.46 35.75
N SER A 54 36.26 27.05 37.02
CA SER A 54 35.22 26.08 37.37
C SER A 54 33.81 26.60 37.07
N ILE A 55 33.54 27.89 37.27
CA ILE A 55 32.24 28.49 36.93
C ILE A 55 32.05 28.49 35.40
N SER A 56 33.07 28.89 34.65
CA SER A 56 33.02 28.92 33.18
C SER A 56 32.77 27.53 32.59
N ASP A 57 33.53 26.53 33.06
CA ASP A 57 33.38 25.13 32.64
C ASP A 57 32.02 24.57 33.04
N TYR A 58 31.51 24.92 34.22
CA TYR A 58 30.19 24.51 34.68
C TYR A 58 29.08 25.09 33.79
N ILE A 59 29.15 26.39 33.46
CA ILE A 59 28.18 27.05 32.58
C ILE A 59 28.19 26.40 31.20
N GLU A 60 29.36 26.14 30.61
CA GLU A 60 29.45 25.46 29.31
C GLU A 60 28.84 24.05 29.38
N ALA A 61 29.27 23.24 30.34
CA ALA A 61 28.81 21.86 30.48
C ALA A 61 27.30 21.78 30.76
N GLN A 62 26.77 22.66 31.61
CA GLN A 62 25.36 22.69 31.94
C GLN A 62 24.51 23.09 30.74
N ASN A 63 24.89 24.16 30.03
CA ASN A 63 24.19 24.58 28.81
C ASN A 63 24.18 23.47 27.75
N ILE A 64 25.31 22.80 27.52
CA ILE A 64 25.37 21.69 26.55
C ILE A 64 24.43 20.54 26.96
N ARG A 65 24.40 20.18 28.25
CA ARG A 65 23.49 19.14 28.75
C ARG A 65 22.02 19.51 28.57
N ASP A 66 21.65 20.74 28.91
CA ASP A 66 20.27 21.21 28.79
C ASP A 66 19.82 21.28 27.33
N LEU A 67 20.72 21.69 26.43
CA LEU A 67 20.49 21.67 24.99
C LEU A 67 20.33 20.25 24.44
N ASP A 68 21.21 19.31 24.83
CA ASP A 68 21.10 17.91 24.41
C ASP A 68 19.80 17.27 24.92
N LYS A 69 19.35 17.64 26.12
CA LYS A 69 18.05 17.24 26.66
C LYS A 69 16.91 17.77 25.80
N LEU A 70 16.88 19.08 25.54
CA LEU A 70 15.85 19.74 24.73
C LEU A 70 15.80 19.17 23.29
N PHE A 71 16.96 18.87 22.72
CA PHE A 71 17.05 18.32 21.37
C PHE A 71 16.53 16.89 21.26
N LYS A 72 16.68 16.06 22.30
CA LYS A 72 16.29 14.65 22.28
C LYS A 72 14.91 14.39 22.89
N GLU A 73 14.64 14.98 24.05
CA GLU A 73 13.46 14.65 24.85
C GLU A 73 12.24 15.48 24.44
N ASP A 74 12.41 16.78 24.22
CA ASP A 74 11.26 17.67 24.06
C ASP A 74 10.82 17.84 22.60
N TYR A 75 11.78 18.02 21.67
CA TYR A 75 11.46 18.49 20.32
C TYR A 75 11.99 17.66 19.16
N ASN A 76 12.83 16.64 19.43
CA ASN A 76 13.44 15.82 18.39
C ASN A 76 14.02 16.66 17.23
N VAL A 77 14.84 17.64 17.60
CA VAL A 77 15.27 18.73 16.69
C VAL A 77 16.15 18.18 15.58
N GLN A 78 16.98 17.19 15.88
CA GLN A 78 17.86 16.58 14.90
C GLN A 78 17.08 15.96 13.75
N GLU A 79 16.08 15.11 14.04
CA GLU A 79 15.26 14.48 13.00
C GLU A 79 14.51 15.53 12.19
N SER A 80 13.94 16.54 12.85
CA SER A 80 13.21 17.63 12.19
C SER A 80 14.10 18.41 11.21
N ILE A 81 15.34 18.71 11.60
CA ILE A 81 16.32 19.40 10.75
C ILE A 81 16.78 18.51 9.59
N ASP A 82 16.92 17.21 9.83
CA ASP A 82 17.31 16.24 8.81
C ASP A 82 16.21 16.02 7.77
N ILE A 83 14.95 15.93 8.20
CA ILE A 83 13.76 15.92 7.33
C ILE A 83 13.74 17.19 6.47
N LEU A 84 13.93 18.36 7.09
CA LEU A 84 13.99 19.62 6.37
C LEU A 84 15.12 19.64 5.33
N HIS A 85 16.30 19.12 5.69
CA HIS A 85 17.42 19.02 4.74
C HIS A 85 17.03 18.17 3.54
N LYS A 86 16.43 16.99 3.76
CA LYS A 86 15.97 16.09 2.71
C LYS A 86 14.92 16.76 1.81
N ILE A 87 13.90 17.39 2.38
CA ILE A 87 12.85 18.09 1.61
C ILE A 87 13.45 19.18 0.70
N VAL A 88 14.43 19.93 1.20
CA VAL A 88 15.10 20.97 0.41
C VAL A 88 15.95 20.37 -0.71
N GLN A 89 16.63 19.24 -0.48
CA GLN A 89 17.38 18.55 -1.54
C GLN A 89 16.44 18.00 -2.61
N ASP A 90 15.39 17.30 -2.21
CA ASP A 90 14.37 16.79 -3.13
C ASP A 90 13.76 17.92 -3.97
N ALA A 91 13.48 19.08 -3.36
CA ALA A 91 12.96 20.24 -4.07
C ALA A 91 13.97 20.83 -5.07
N LYS A 92 15.26 20.87 -4.72
CA LYS A 92 16.33 21.32 -5.63
C LYS A 92 16.50 20.37 -6.81
N GLU A 93 16.49 19.07 -6.56
CA GLU A 93 16.58 18.06 -7.61
C GLU A 93 15.39 18.13 -8.57
N ARG A 94 14.16 18.26 -8.03
CA ARG A 94 12.95 18.46 -8.84
C ARG A 94 13.04 19.71 -9.70
N LYS A 95 13.50 20.82 -9.12
CA LYS A 95 13.72 22.08 -9.85
C LYS A 95 14.74 21.88 -10.98
N ALA A 96 15.81 21.14 -10.74
CA ALA A 96 16.81 20.83 -11.77
C ALA A 96 16.24 19.95 -12.90
N ARG A 97 15.28 19.06 -12.60
CA ARG A 97 14.54 18.28 -13.60
C ARG A 97 13.43 19.07 -14.31
N GLY A 98 13.13 20.30 -13.89
CA GLY A 98 12.04 21.11 -14.46
C GLY A 98 10.63 20.65 -14.05
N GLU A 99 10.50 19.80 -13.02
CA GLU A 99 9.21 19.31 -12.54
C GLU A 99 8.49 20.40 -11.72
N VAL A 100 7.39 20.94 -12.27
CA VAL A 100 6.50 21.84 -11.53
C VAL A 100 5.30 21.06 -11.01
N ARG A 101 5.31 20.76 -9.72
CA ARG A 101 4.25 20.00 -9.07
C ARG A 101 3.18 20.96 -8.52
N LYS A 102 1.91 20.55 -8.64
CA LYS A 102 0.74 21.37 -8.24
C LYS A 102 0.57 21.48 -6.71
N ASP A 103 1.36 20.73 -5.94
CA ASP A 103 1.38 20.69 -4.48
C ASP A 103 2.34 21.71 -3.84
N ALA A 104 2.98 22.57 -4.65
CA ALA A 104 3.83 23.64 -4.14
C ALA A 104 3.05 24.59 -3.22
N TRP A 105 3.58 24.84 -2.03
CA TRP A 105 2.98 25.77 -1.06
C TRP A 105 2.82 27.17 -1.67
N ARG A 106 1.67 27.80 -1.40
CA ARG A 106 1.36 29.19 -1.78
C ARG A 106 0.73 29.90 -0.59
N GLU A 107 0.98 31.20 -0.48
CA GLU A 107 0.53 32.02 0.64
C GLU A 107 -1.01 32.06 0.78
N ASN A 108 -1.73 32.02 -0.35
CA ASN A 108 -3.20 32.00 -0.40
C ASN A 108 -3.77 30.60 -0.77
N LEU A 109 -3.24 29.53 -0.18
CA LEU A 109 -3.71 28.18 -0.47
C LEU A 109 -5.07 27.91 0.21
N ASN A 110 -6.12 27.75 -0.60
CA ASN A 110 -7.44 27.37 -0.09
C ASN A 110 -7.36 25.99 0.59
N PRO A 111 -7.95 25.79 1.79
CA PRO A 111 -7.95 24.50 2.48
C PRO A 111 -8.39 23.32 1.60
N ARG A 112 -9.37 23.53 0.71
CA ARG A 112 -9.82 22.51 -0.26
C ARG A 112 -8.69 22.09 -1.18
N THR A 113 -7.92 23.03 -1.71
CA THR A 113 -6.78 22.76 -2.58
C THR A 113 -5.69 21.96 -1.85
N SER A 114 -5.42 22.27 -0.58
CA SER A 114 -4.47 21.53 0.25
C SER A 114 -4.90 20.07 0.46
N VAL A 115 -6.18 19.84 0.72
CA VAL A 115 -6.74 18.50 0.88
C VAL A 115 -6.66 17.75 -0.44
N CYS A 116 -7.12 18.35 -1.55
CA CYS A 116 -7.06 17.74 -2.87
C CYS A 116 -5.63 17.35 -3.28
N ALA A 117 -4.62 18.18 -3.00
CA ALA A 117 -3.22 17.85 -3.30
C ALA A 117 -2.74 16.57 -2.61
N LYS A 118 -3.26 16.26 -1.42
CA LYS A 118 -2.97 15.01 -0.70
C LYS A 118 -3.84 13.84 -1.14
N THR A 119 -5.12 14.11 -1.43
CA THR A 119 -6.11 13.06 -1.73
C THR A 119 -6.02 12.57 -3.17
N ILE A 120 -5.70 13.43 -4.14
CA ILE A 120 -5.63 13.08 -5.56
C ILE A 120 -4.70 11.89 -5.84
N PRO A 121 -3.44 11.85 -5.33
CA PRO A 121 -2.56 10.72 -5.58
C PRO A 121 -3.08 9.37 -5.02
N VAL A 122 -3.87 9.41 -3.95
CA VAL A 122 -4.50 8.21 -3.39
C VAL A 122 -5.65 7.76 -4.29
N LEU A 123 -6.50 8.69 -4.73
CA LEU A 123 -7.59 8.42 -5.65
C LEU A 123 -7.09 7.91 -7.00
N GLU A 124 -5.99 8.45 -7.53
CA GLU A 124 -5.37 7.97 -8.77
C GLU A 124 -4.91 6.50 -8.66
N LYS A 125 -4.33 6.12 -7.50
CA LYS A 125 -3.96 4.72 -7.24
C LYS A 125 -5.19 3.81 -7.14
N ASP A 126 -6.25 4.27 -6.51
CA ASP A 126 -7.49 3.51 -6.40
C ASP A 126 -8.19 3.35 -7.74
N VAL A 127 -8.23 4.40 -8.57
CA VAL A 127 -8.75 4.32 -9.94
C VAL A 127 -7.95 3.30 -10.76
N ALA A 128 -6.62 3.31 -10.68
CA ALA A 128 -5.79 2.35 -11.39
C ALA A 128 -6.08 0.90 -10.93
N ARG A 129 -6.25 0.69 -9.61
CA ARG A 129 -6.62 -0.61 -9.05
C ARG A 129 -7.99 -1.09 -9.52
N LEU A 130 -9.00 -0.23 -9.47
CA LEU A 130 -10.37 -0.56 -9.87
C LEU A 130 -10.47 -0.88 -11.36
N LYS A 131 -9.74 -0.12 -12.21
CA LYS A 131 -9.68 -0.43 -13.64
C LYS A 131 -9.11 -1.81 -13.91
N LYS A 132 -8.03 -2.18 -13.21
CA LYS A 132 -7.44 -3.51 -13.33
C LYS A 132 -8.44 -4.61 -12.91
N GLN A 133 -9.15 -4.41 -11.80
CA GLN A 133 -10.16 -5.37 -11.34
C GLN A 133 -11.34 -5.50 -12.31
N LEU A 134 -11.73 -4.39 -12.96
CA LEU A 134 -12.77 -4.40 -13.97
C LEU A 134 -12.33 -5.21 -15.20
N GLU A 135 -11.11 -4.99 -15.68
CA GLU A 135 -10.53 -5.72 -16.81
C GLU A 135 -10.48 -7.23 -16.53
N GLU A 136 -9.99 -7.63 -15.35
CA GLU A 136 -9.97 -9.04 -14.91
C GLU A 136 -11.39 -9.66 -14.87
N ALA A 137 -12.39 -8.90 -14.43
CA ALA A 137 -13.77 -9.37 -14.37
C ALA A 137 -14.43 -9.45 -15.76
N GLU A 138 -14.14 -8.50 -16.64
CA GLU A 138 -14.62 -8.50 -18.03
C GLU A 138 -14.03 -9.69 -18.81
N GLU A 139 -12.74 -9.98 -18.65
CA GLU A 139 -12.08 -11.14 -19.25
C GLU A 139 -12.72 -12.45 -18.77
N LEU A 140 -12.94 -12.59 -17.46
CA LEU A 140 -13.59 -13.78 -16.90
C LEU A 140 -15.03 -13.95 -17.42
N ASN A 141 -15.77 -12.85 -17.54
CA ASN A 141 -17.15 -12.90 -18.01
C ASN A 141 -17.21 -13.28 -19.51
N GLN A 142 -16.31 -12.76 -20.33
CA GLN A 142 -16.18 -13.16 -21.73
C GLN A 142 -15.85 -14.66 -21.87
N GLU A 143 -14.95 -15.16 -21.03
CA GLU A 143 -14.59 -16.58 -20.98
C GLU A 143 -15.80 -17.47 -20.63
N LEU A 144 -16.50 -17.12 -19.55
CA LEU A 144 -17.69 -17.85 -19.11
C LEU A 144 -18.83 -17.79 -20.13
N GLN A 145 -19.02 -16.64 -20.79
CA GLN A 145 -20.02 -16.50 -21.83
C GLN A 145 -19.72 -17.40 -23.03
N ARG A 146 -18.44 -17.52 -23.41
CA ARG A 146 -18.00 -18.44 -24.47
C ARG A 146 -18.29 -19.90 -24.09
N GLN A 147 -17.94 -20.30 -22.86
CA GLN A 147 -18.21 -21.65 -22.37
C GLN A 147 -19.71 -21.98 -22.33
N LEU A 148 -20.55 -21.01 -21.91
CA LEU A 148 -22.00 -21.18 -21.93
C LEU A 148 -22.56 -21.37 -23.34
N GLN A 149 -22.05 -20.62 -24.32
CA GLN A 149 -22.48 -20.74 -25.71
C GLN A 149 -22.09 -22.11 -26.29
N GLU A 150 -20.91 -22.61 -25.98
CA GLU A 150 -20.45 -23.94 -26.38
C GLU A 150 -21.35 -25.04 -25.79
N VAL A 151 -21.58 -25.02 -24.48
CA VAL A 151 -22.45 -26.01 -23.81
C VAL A 151 -23.90 -25.94 -24.30
N THR A 152 -24.41 -24.73 -24.57
CA THR A 152 -25.77 -24.57 -25.11
C THR A 152 -25.87 -25.17 -26.51
N GLY A 153 -24.87 -24.93 -27.36
CA GLY A 153 -24.80 -25.53 -28.70
C GLY A 153 -24.75 -27.05 -28.66
N GLU A 154 -23.89 -27.64 -27.81
CA GLU A 154 -23.83 -29.09 -27.61
C GLU A 154 -25.17 -29.66 -27.11
N THR A 155 -25.82 -28.97 -26.18
CA THR A 155 -27.12 -29.39 -25.63
C THR A 155 -28.22 -29.36 -26.69
N ASP A 156 -28.23 -28.32 -27.54
CA ASP A 156 -29.19 -28.20 -28.65
C ASP A 156 -29.00 -29.32 -29.67
N GLU A 157 -27.75 -29.66 -30.02
CA GLU A 157 -27.42 -30.78 -30.91
C GLU A 157 -27.91 -32.12 -30.34
N VAL A 158 -27.63 -32.39 -29.06
CA VAL A 158 -28.06 -33.61 -28.38
C VAL A 158 -29.58 -33.69 -28.30
N ASN A 159 -30.26 -32.58 -27.97
CA ASN A 159 -31.72 -32.53 -27.95
C ASN A 159 -32.32 -32.80 -29.33
N GLN A 160 -31.72 -32.27 -30.39
CA GLN A 160 -32.18 -32.51 -31.75
C GLN A 160 -32.05 -33.99 -32.15
N GLN A 161 -30.92 -34.62 -31.81
CA GLN A 161 -30.73 -36.06 -32.02
C GLN A 161 -31.76 -36.90 -31.23
N ALA A 162 -32.02 -36.54 -29.97
CA ALA A 162 -33.01 -37.23 -29.14
C ALA A 162 -34.42 -37.11 -29.72
N LEU A 163 -34.81 -35.92 -30.20
CA LEU A 163 -36.09 -35.70 -30.87
C LEU A 163 -36.22 -36.54 -32.15
N ASP A 164 -35.15 -36.66 -32.93
CA ASP A 164 -35.16 -37.48 -34.14
C ASP A 164 -35.30 -38.98 -33.82
N ILE A 165 -34.67 -39.47 -32.75
CA ILE A 165 -34.85 -40.85 -32.27
C ILE A 165 -36.29 -41.08 -31.81
N VAL A 166 -36.87 -40.15 -31.04
CA VAL A 166 -38.27 -40.25 -30.59
C VAL A 166 -39.22 -40.31 -31.78
N ARG A 167 -39.02 -39.46 -32.80
CA ARG A 167 -39.81 -39.50 -34.05
C ARG A 167 -39.71 -40.85 -34.76
N GLN A 168 -38.51 -41.42 -34.84
CA GLN A 168 -38.32 -42.74 -35.45
C GLN A 168 -39.05 -43.83 -34.66
N LEU A 169 -39.05 -43.74 -33.33
CA LEU A 169 -39.76 -44.67 -32.47
C LEU A 169 -41.28 -44.55 -32.62
N ASP A 170 -41.80 -43.31 -32.69
CA ASP A 170 -43.22 -43.05 -32.95
C ASP A 170 -43.66 -43.66 -34.29
N LEU A 171 -42.88 -43.46 -35.35
CA LEU A 171 -43.12 -44.07 -36.66
C LEU A 171 -43.12 -45.61 -36.58
N ALA A 172 -42.16 -46.20 -35.87
CA ALA A 172 -42.10 -47.65 -35.69
C ALA A 172 -43.31 -48.18 -34.90
N CYS A 173 -43.77 -47.46 -33.88
CA CYS A 173 -44.98 -47.78 -33.13
C CYS A 173 -46.24 -47.68 -34.00
N GLU A 174 -46.36 -46.65 -34.84
CA GLU A 174 -47.47 -46.50 -35.79
C GLU A 174 -47.49 -47.65 -36.79
N GLU A 175 -46.35 -48.02 -37.37
CA GLU A 175 -46.25 -49.18 -38.27
C GLU A 175 -46.56 -50.50 -37.53
N TRP A 176 -46.11 -50.65 -36.28
CA TRP A 176 -46.42 -51.82 -35.46
C TRP A 176 -47.93 -51.95 -35.17
N GLN A 177 -48.62 -50.83 -34.94
CA GLN A 177 -50.08 -50.82 -34.74
C GLN A 177 -50.86 -51.21 -36.01
N LYS A 178 -50.28 -50.99 -37.21
CA LYS A 178 -50.89 -51.38 -38.49
C LYS A 178 -50.74 -52.88 -38.79
N ILE A 179 -49.88 -53.59 -38.05
CA ILE A 179 -49.71 -55.03 -38.22
C ILE A 179 -51.02 -55.72 -37.79
N PRO A 180 -51.63 -56.58 -38.64
CA PRO A 180 -52.89 -57.25 -38.31
C PRO A 180 -52.70 -58.23 -37.15
N GLN A 181 -53.02 -57.79 -35.93
CA GLN A 181 -52.89 -58.61 -34.73
C GLN A 181 -53.81 -59.83 -34.79
N GLU A 182 -54.98 -59.71 -35.40
CA GLU A 182 -55.93 -60.82 -35.61
C GLU A 182 -55.37 -61.92 -36.52
N GLU A 183 -54.59 -61.56 -37.56
CA GLU A 183 -53.97 -62.55 -38.45
C GLU A 183 -52.78 -63.26 -37.77
N ILE A 184 -52.02 -62.54 -36.96
CA ILE A 184 -50.92 -63.11 -36.17
C ILE A 184 -51.49 -64.04 -35.09
N GLU A 185 -52.52 -63.61 -34.36
CA GLU A 185 -53.20 -64.45 -33.37
C GLU A 185 -53.82 -65.68 -34.03
N GLY A 186 -54.46 -65.53 -35.20
CA GLY A 186 -54.97 -66.65 -36.00
C GLY A 186 -53.89 -67.64 -36.41
N TRP A 187 -52.75 -67.16 -36.94
CA TRP A 187 -51.60 -68.00 -37.30
C TRP A 187 -50.98 -68.70 -36.09
N THR A 188 -50.96 -68.02 -34.94
CA THR A 188 -50.43 -68.57 -33.69
C THR A 188 -51.35 -69.67 -33.14
N VAL A 189 -52.66 -69.49 -33.24
CA VAL A 189 -53.66 -70.50 -32.87
C VAL A 189 -53.61 -71.70 -33.83
N GLU A 190 -53.54 -71.49 -35.14
CA GLU A 190 -53.40 -72.58 -36.14
C GLU A 190 -52.13 -73.40 -35.92
N ASN A 191 -51.00 -72.76 -35.60
CA ASN A 191 -49.77 -73.48 -35.26
C ASN A 191 -49.84 -74.22 -33.92
N LEU A 192 -50.48 -73.63 -32.90
CA LEU A 192 -50.72 -74.31 -31.63
C LEU A 192 -51.67 -75.50 -31.77
N GLU A 193 -52.65 -75.42 -32.68
CA GLU A 193 -53.56 -76.51 -32.99
C GLU A 193 -52.91 -77.60 -33.85
N SER A 194 -52.01 -77.25 -34.78
CA SER A 194 -51.26 -78.24 -35.57
C SER A 194 -50.18 -78.98 -34.75
N LEU A 195 -49.72 -78.38 -33.65
CA LEU A 195 -48.81 -79.00 -32.67
C LEU A 195 -49.54 -79.87 -31.62
N LYS A 196 -50.88 -79.84 -31.54
CA LYS A 196 -51.64 -80.76 -30.68
C LYS A 196 -51.64 -82.16 -31.31
N PRO A 197 -51.05 -83.18 -30.68
CA PRO A 197 -51.10 -84.54 -31.21
C PRO A 197 -52.54 -85.08 -31.17
N PRO A 198 -52.96 -85.89 -32.16
CA PRO A 198 -54.32 -86.42 -32.20
C PRO A 198 -54.57 -87.35 -31.01
N VAL A 199 -55.59 -87.02 -30.21
CA VAL A 199 -56.15 -87.90 -29.20
C VAL A 199 -56.75 -89.11 -29.91
N ARG A 200 -56.10 -90.27 -29.80
CA ARG A 200 -56.64 -91.56 -30.28
C ARG A 200 -57.82 -91.97 -29.39
N ALA A 201 -58.99 -92.15 -30.00
CA ALA A 201 -60.10 -92.94 -29.45
C ALA A 201 -60.01 -94.37 -29.99
#